data_AF-A0A672TBB2-F1
#
_entry.id   AF-A0A672TBB2-F1
#
_cell.length_a   1.000
_cell.length_b   1.000
_cell.length_c   1.000
_cell.angle_alpha   90.00
_cell.angle_beta   90.00
_cell.angle_gamma   90.00
#
_symmetry.space_group_name_H-M   'P 1'
#
loop_
_entity.id
_entity.type
_entity.pdbx_description
1 polymer ?
#
loop_
_entity_poly.entity_id
_entity_poly.type
_entity_poly.pdbx_seq_one_letter_code
_entity_poly.pdbx_strand_id
1 'polypeptide(L)'
;MDIQSASSVVLQALTQATSQDTAVLKPAEEQLHQWETQPGFCSVLLSIFNNHLLDVNLRWPAVIYFKNGIDRYWRRVAPHALSEEEKSSLRAGLITNFNEPVNQLSIATQIAVLIAKVARLDCPWQWPELIPILLECVKVQDSLQQHRALLTFYHVTKTLASKRLASDRRLFQDLASSMYSFTCSLWNHHTDTFLQQLYAGDQQAALSSLECTLLSLKGTHTHTHTHTYSQLNNDRIYIFFILFAGRQLEKTIILFTKVLLDFLEYHPWPFIPLIQHSLEFAVSYVFTEVGEGVVFEHFIVQCMNLIKMIVKNDAYKPATLKVNSKPESLEAHKIKTAFFTHQTLTEIGRRLVSKYFLLTEEELTMWEEDPESFAVEETGGDSWKYSLRPCTEVLFLDIFHNYSQTLTPVLLEMVQNLQGPSNVEDPVFFFKIICFFAVYNAVGLAAYELLMFDNVDFQEPTPWGATRQCPGMLIWHILFFRYKLIRRQFKPELRPLLYKVILSLMQDPDLVVSMWFQKRIRE
;
A
#
# COMPACT_ATOMS: atom_id res chain seq x y z
N MET A 1 -13.72 -40.94 -27.63
CA MET A 1 -13.97 -41.32 -26.23
C MET A 1 -15.11 -40.45 -25.76
N ASP A 2 -16.20 -41.02 -25.25
CA ASP A 2 -17.37 -40.23 -24.83
C ASP A 2 -16.95 -39.25 -23.74
N ILE A 3 -17.35 -37.97 -23.82
CA ILE A 3 -16.94 -36.91 -22.87
C ILE A 3 -17.21 -37.35 -21.42
N GLN A 4 -18.31 -38.08 -21.18
CA GLN A 4 -18.66 -38.60 -19.85
C GLN A 4 -17.68 -39.68 -19.35
N SER A 5 -17.19 -40.55 -20.24
CA SER A 5 -16.19 -41.57 -19.90
C SER A 5 -14.79 -40.97 -19.64
N ALA A 6 -14.44 -39.90 -20.37
CA ALA A 6 -13.20 -39.18 -20.13
C ALA A 6 -13.26 -38.38 -18.81
N SER A 7 -14.41 -37.78 -18.50
CA SER A 7 -14.63 -37.05 -17.24
C SER A 7 -14.48 -37.94 -16.01
N SER A 8 -14.95 -39.19 -16.02
CA SER A 8 -14.81 -40.08 -14.86
C SER A 8 -13.35 -40.50 -14.61
N VAL A 9 -12.58 -40.75 -15.68
CA VAL A 9 -11.17 -41.13 -15.60
C VAL A 9 -10.30 -39.95 -15.12
N VAL A 10 -10.54 -38.74 -15.64
CA VAL A 10 -9.84 -37.53 -15.19
C VAL A 10 -10.21 -37.21 -13.73
N LEU A 11 -11.46 -37.39 -13.33
CA LEU A 11 -11.89 -37.16 -11.95
C LEU A 11 -11.23 -38.13 -10.96
N GLN A 12 -11.05 -39.38 -11.34
CA GLN A 12 -10.32 -40.36 -10.54
C GLN A 12 -8.85 -39.96 -10.38
N ALA A 13 -8.19 -39.54 -11.46
CA ALA A 13 -6.80 -39.06 -11.42
C ALA A 13 -6.65 -37.79 -10.56
N LEU A 14 -7.59 -36.84 -10.66
CA LEU A 14 -7.61 -35.64 -9.81
C LEU A 14 -7.78 -36.01 -8.32
N THR A 15 -8.63 -36.99 -8.02
CA THR A 15 -8.82 -37.48 -6.64
C THR A 15 -7.52 -38.06 -6.09
N GLN A 16 -6.83 -38.86 -6.91
CA GLN A 16 -5.54 -39.47 -6.55
C GLN A 16 -4.43 -38.43 -6.37
N ALA A 17 -4.42 -37.37 -7.19
CA ALA A 17 -3.48 -36.26 -7.08
C ALA A 17 -3.71 -35.40 -5.83
N THR A 18 -4.90 -35.47 -5.20
CA THR A 18 -5.19 -34.82 -3.92
C THR A 18 -4.92 -35.69 -2.69
N SER A 19 -4.44 -36.92 -2.88
CA SER A 19 -4.11 -37.83 -1.77
C SER A 19 -2.86 -37.40 -1.03
N GLN A 20 -2.80 -37.66 0.29
CA GLN A 20 -1.59 -37.45 1.10
C GLN A 20 -0.52 -38.54 0.87
N ASP A 21 -0.88 -39.65 0.21
CA ASP A 21 0.04 -40.73 -0.11
C ASP A 21 0.85 -40.42 -1.38
N THR A 22 2.17 -40.24 -1.20
CA THR A 22 3.12 -39.94 -2.28
C THR A 22 3.19 -41.06 -3.34
N ALA A 23 2.91 -42.31 -2.97
CA ALA A 23 2.93 -43.43 -3.90
C ALA A 23 1.75 -43.38 -4.90
N VAL A 24 0.65 -42.73 -4.52
CA VAL A 24 -0.55 -42.55 -5.36
C VAL A 24 -0.53 -41.20 -6.08
N LEU A 25 0.00 -40.16 -5.44
CA LEU A 25 0.08 -38.81 -5.98
C LEU A 25 1.00 -38.72 -7.22
N LYS A 26 2.22 -39.24 -7.14
CA LYS A 26 3.21 -39.09 -8.23
C LYS A 26 2.74 -39.70 -9.56
N PRO A 27 2.23 -40.95 -9.60
CA PRO A 27 1.71 -41.52 -10.85
C PRO A 27 0.52 -40.74 -11.41
N ALA A 28 -0.36 -40.24 -10.54
CA ALA A 28 -1.51 -39.45 -10.95
C ALA A 28 -1.11 -38.09 -11.56
N GLU A 29 -0.10 -37.41 -11.00
CA GLU A 29 0.44 -36.16 -11.58
C GLU A 29 1.11 -36.40 -12.94
N GLU A 30 1.90 -37.47 -13.07
CA GLU A 30 2.51 -37.84 -14.35
C GLU A 30 1.46 -38.15 -15.42
N GLN A 31 0.39 -38.85 -15.04
CA GLN A 31 -0.71 -39.17 -15.93
C GLN A 31 -1.48 -37.91 -16.37
N LEU A 32 -1.78 -36.99 -15.44
CA LEU A 32 -2.38 -35.70 -15.75
C LEU A 32 -1.49 -34.87 -16.68
N HIS A 33 -0.17 -34.89 -16.47
CA HIS A 33 0.77 -34.17 -17.32
C HIS A 33 0.80 -34.71 -18.75
N GLN A 34 0.70 -36.03 -18.94
CA GLN A 34 0.59 -36.63 -20.27
C GLN A 34 -0.70 -36.20 -20.99
N TRP A 35 -1.82 -36.12 -20.25
CA TRP A 35 -3.11 -35.71 -20.81
C TRP A 35 -3.22 -34.21 -21.13
N GLU A 36 -2.36 -33.36 -20.58
CA GLU A 36 -2.33 -31.92 -20.92
C GLU A 36 -2.18 -31.67 -22.43
N THR A 37 -1.53 -32.59 -23.15
CA THR A 37 -1.27 -32.48 -24.59
C THR A 37 -2.39 -33.04 -25.47
N GLN A 38 -3.39 -33.71 -24.88
CA GLN A 38 -4.46 -34.37 -25.61
C GLN A 38 -5.61 -33.40 -25.93
N PRO A 39 -6.13 -33.40 -27.17
CA PRO A 39 -7.25 -32.54 -27.54
C PRO A 39 -8.51 -32.92 -26.74
N GLY A 40 -9.25 -31.92 -26.26
CA GLY A 40 -10.44 -32.14 -25.44
C GLY A 40 -10.17 -32.25 -23.94
N PHE A 41 -8.92 -32.34 -23.49
CA PHE A 41 -8.60 -32.39 -22.05
C PHE A 41 -9.07 -31.12 -21.32
N CYS A 42 -8.84 -29.93 -21.88
CA CYS A 42 -9.35 -28.68 -21.33
C CYS A 42 -10.88 -28.63 -21.31
N SER A 43 -11.54 -29.22 -22.31
CA SER A 43 -12.99 -29.32 -22.38
C SER A 43 -13.57 -30.22 -21.28
N VAL A 44 -12.86 -31.31 -20.95
CA VAL A 44 -13.19 -32.18 -19.82
C VAL A 44 -13.00 -31.45 -18.48
N LEU A 45 -11.90 -30.73 -18.29
CA LEU A 45 -11.68 -29.92 -17.09
C LEU A 45 -12.80 -28.88 -16.90
N LEU A 46 -13.22 -28.21 -17.97
CA LEU A 46 -14.35 -27.28 -17.98
C LEU A 46 -15.65 -27.96 -17.54
N SER A 47 -15.96 -29.14 -18.05
CA SER A 47 -17.13 -29.92 -17.61
C SER A 47 -17.06 -30.31 -16.13
N ILE A 48 -15.86 -30.59 -15.60
CA ILE A 48 -15.68 -31.00 -14.21
C ILE A 48 -15.93 -29.83 -13.26
N PHE A 49 -15.30 -28.66 -13.47
CA PHE A 49 -15.52 -27.56 -12.54
C PHE A 49 -16.88 -26.88 -12.72
N ASN A 50 -17.52 -26.99 -13.89
CA ASN A 50 -18.90 -26.54 -14.09
C ASN A 50 -19.96 -27.43 -13.40
N ASN A 51 -19.58 -28.62 -12.93
CA ASN A 51 -20.50 -29.51 -12.24
C ASN A 51 -20.52 -29.22 -10.72
N HIS A 52 -21.45 -28.37 -10.29
CA HIS A 52 -21.60 -27.98 -8.88
C HIS A 52 -22.00 -29.13 -7.93
N LEU A 53 -22.34 -30.32 -8.46
CA LEU A 53 -22.57 -31.53 -7.65
C LEU A 53 -21.26 -32.16 -7.13
N LEU A 54 -20.12 -31.77 -7.71
CA LEU A 54 -18.80 -32.24 -7.30
C LEU A 54 -18.22 -31.40 -6.16
N ASP A 55 -17.49 -32.08 -5.27
CA ASP A 55 -16.83 -31.45 -4.13
C ASP A 55 -15.79 -30.40 -4.55
N VAL A 56 -15.62 -29.39 -3.71
CA VAL A 56 -14.68 -28.27 -3.89
C VAL A 56 -13.26 -28.78 -4.10
N ASN A 57 -12.89 -29.82 -3.35
CA ASN A 57 -11.55 -30.41 -3.39
C ASN A 57 -11.21 -31.05 -4.73
N LEU A 58 -12.21 -31.40 -5.55
CA LEU A 58 -12.02 -31.95 -6.89
C LEU A 58 -12.10 -30.87 -7.98
N ARG A 59 -13.00 -29.89 -7.80
CA ARG A 59 -13.16 -28.79 -8.75
C ARG A 59 -12.01 -27.79 -8.71
N TRP A 60 -11.48 -27.50 -7.53
CA TRP A 60 -10.39 -26.53 -7.39
C TRP A 60 -9.12 -26.94 -8.15
N PRO A 61 -8.59 -28.18 -8.01
CA PRO A 61 -7.47 -28.64 -8.83
C PRO A 61 -7.76 -28.59 -10.34
N ALA A 62 -8.97 -28.92 -10.77
CA ALA A 62 -9.35 -28.86 -12.19
C ALA A 62 -9.21 -27.43 -12.76
N VAL A 63 -9.65 -26.41 -12.02
CA VAL A 63 -9.48 -25.00 -12.42
C VAL A 63 -8.00 -24.62 -12.45
N ILE A 64 -7.18 -25.11 -11.52
CA ILE A 64 -5.74 -24.84 -11.47
C ILE A 64 -5.01 -25.47 -12.66
N TYR A 65 -5.28 -26.73 -12.97
CA TYR A 65 -4.70 -27.39 -14.15
C TYR A 65 -5.07 -26.66 -15.43
N PHE A 66 -6.34 -26.27 -15.58
CA PHE A 66 -6.76 -25.51 -16.75
C PHE A 66 -6.04 -24.15 -16.84
N LYS A 67 -5.94 -23.43 -15.71
CA LYS A 67 -5.22 -22.15 -15.63
C LYS A 67 -3.76 -22.27 -16.03
N ASN A 68 -3.08 -23.32 -15.59
CA ASN A 68 -1.69 -23.58 -15.94
C ASN A 68 -1.55 -23.99 -17.42
N GLY A 69 -2.53 -24.73 -17.95
CA GLY A 69 -2.61 -25.11 -19.36
C GLY A 69 -2.71 -23.93 -20.32
N ILE A 70 -3.36 -22.82 -19.93
CA ILE A 70 -3.45 -21.63 -20.79
C ILE A 70 -2.06 -21.08 -21.12
N ASP A 71 -1.17 -20.95 -20.13
CA ASP A 71 0.16 -20.37 -20.35
C ASP A 71 1.01 -21.24 -21.29
N ARG A 72 0.78 -22.56 -21.27
CA ARG A 72 1.55 -23.56 -22.02
C ARG A 72 1.01 -23.78 -23.44
N TYR A 73 -0.30 -23.93 -23.62
CA TYR A 73 -0.89 -24.48 -24.85
C TYR A 73 -1.88 -23.54 -25.58
N TRP A 74 -2.21 -22.37 -25.01
CA TRP A 74 -3.21 -21.46 -25.63
C TRP A 74 -2.66 -20.67 -26.82
N ARG A 75 -1.36 -20.35 -26.82
CA ARG A 75 -0.72 -19.57 -27.89
C ARG A 75 -0.62 -20.41 -29.16
N ARG A 76 -0.91 -19.81 -30.32
CA ARG A 76 -0.83 -20.49 -31.63
C ARG A 76 0.56 -21.05 -31.96
N VAL A 77 1.62 -20.45 -31.40
CA VAL A 77 3.02 -20.86 -31.62
C VAL A 77 3.48 -21.92 -30.60
N ALA A 78 2.63 -22.27 -29.62
CA ALA A 78 3.00 -23.25 -28.61
C ALA A 78 3.09 -24.67 -29.19
N PRO A 79 4.01 -25.51 -28.70
CA PRO A 79 3.97 -26.95 -28.98
C PRO A 79 2.64 -27.53 -28.46
N HIS A 80 1.97 -28.34 -29.27
CA HIS A 80 0.64 -28.91 -28.95
C HIS A 80 -0.44 -27.85 -28.69
N ALA A 81 -0.44 -26.75 -29.46
CA ALA A 81 -1.44 -25.70 -29.32
C ALA A 81 -2.88 -26.21 -29.50
N LEU A 82 -3.79 -25.69 -28.68
CA LEU A 82 -5.23 -25.98 -28.78
C LEU A 82 -5.80 -25.50 -30.12
N SER A 83 -6.77 -26.25 -30.66
CA SER A 83 -7.48 -25.88 -31.89
C SER A 83 -8.38 -24.66 -31.65
N GLU A 84 -8.64 -23.87 -32.70
CA GLU A 84 -9.50 -22.68 -32.57
C GLU A 84 -10.98 -23.05 -32.32
N GLU A 85 -11.41 -24.23 -32.76
CA GLU A 85 -12.74 -24.80 -32.44
C GLU A 85 -12.87 -25.10 -30.95
N GLU A 86 -11.85 -25.76 -30.37
CA GLU A 86 -11.82 -26.05 -28.93
C GLU A 86 -11.78 -24.75 -28.13
N LYS A 87 -10.93 -23.78 -28.50
CA LYS A 87 -10.90 -22.46 -27.84
C LYS A 87 -12.24 -21.74 -27.89
N SER A 88 -12.98 -21.84 -28.99
CA SER A 88 -14.29 -21.20 -29.13
C SER A 88 -15.32 -21.83 -28.18
N SER A 89 -15.33 -23.17 -28.08
CA SER A 89 -16.20 -23.87 -27.13
C SER A 89 -15.83 -23.59 -25.67
N LEU A 90 -14.52 -23.52 -25.36
CA LEU A 90 -14.03 -23.19 -24.02
C LEU A 90 -14.43 -21.75 -23.61
N ARG A 91 -14.31 -20.78 -24.51
CA ARG A 91 -14.73 -19.38 -24.26
C ARG A 91 -16.23 -19.27 -23.98
N ALA A 92 -17.06 -19.96 -24.75
CA ALA A 92 -18.50 -20.00 -24.51
C ALA A 92 -18.82 -20.58 -23.13
N GLY A 93 -18.22 -21.73 -22.77
CA GLY A 93 -18.48 -22.36 -21.47
C GLY A 93 -17.92 -21.61 -20.26
N LEU A 94 -16.90 -20.77 -20.43
CA LEU A 94 -16.40 -19.87 -19.38
C LEU A 94 -17.35 -18.70 -19.08
N ILE A 95 -18.16 -18.30 -20.06
CA ILE A 95 -19.13 -17.20 -19.93
C ILE A 95 -20.48 -17.69 -19.39
N THR A 96 -20.89 -18.92 -19.68
CA THR A 96 -22.21 -19.41 -19.25
C THR A 96 -22.31 -19.72 -17.77
N ASN A 97 -21.18 -19.96 -17.07
CA ASN A 97 -21.13 -20.46 -15.70
C ASN A 97 -20.49 -19.48 -14.70
N PHE A 98 -21.02 -18.25 -14.60
CA PHE A 98 -20.57 -17.27 -13.60
C PHE A 98 -21.06 -17.56 -12.16
N ASN A 99 -22.07 -18.41 -11.99
CA ASN A 99 -22.84 -18.53 -10.75
C ASN A 99 -22.28 -19.60 -9.80
N GLU A 100 -21.01 -19.46 -9.39
CA GLU A 100 -20.44 -20.29 -8.31
C GLU A 100 -20.98 -19.85 -6.93
N PRO A 101 -21.48 -20.79 -6.09
CA PRO A 101 -22.10 -20.49 -4.81
C PRO A 101 -21.16 -19.74 -3.83
N VAL A 102 -21.77 -19.01 -2.90
CA VAL A 102 -21.09 -18.09 -1.95
C VAL A 102 -19.95 -18.77 -1.18
N ASN A 103 -20.10 -20.04 -0.79
CA ASN A 103 -19.17 -20.78 0.05
C ASN A 103 -17.84 -21.19 -0.64
N GLN A 104 -17.60 -20.78 -1.89
CA GLN A 104 -16.46 -21.22 -2.71
C GLN A 104 -15.75 -20.04 -3.41
N LEU A 105 -15.52 -18.95 -2.67
CA LEU A 105 -14.87 -17.75 -3.19
C LEU A 105 -13.47 -18.04 -3.78
N SER A 106 -12.76 -19.05 -3.28
CA SER A 106 -11.46 -19.48 -3.81
C SER A 106 -11.56 -19.99 -5.25
N ILE A 107 -12.56 -20.82 -5.56
CA ILE A 107 -12.83 -21.31 -6.92
C ILE A 107 -13.24 -20.16 -7.82
N ALA A 108 -14.19 -19.33 -7.38
CA ALA A 108 -14.64 -18.15 -8.13
C ALA A 108 -13.48 -17.21 -8.49
N THR A 109 -12.53 -17.01 -7.57
CA THR A 109 -11.32 -16.22 -7.82
C THR A 109 -10.42 -16.89 -8.86
N GLN A 110 -10.24 -18.21 -8.80
CA GLN A 110 -9.43 -18.92 -9.80
C GLN A 110 -10.09 -18.88 -11.19
N ILE A 111 -11.41 -18.99 -11.29
CA ILE A 111 -12.16 -18.84 -12.56
C ILE A 111 -12.01 -17.40 -13.09
N ALA A 112 -12.12 -16.39 -12.24
CA ALA A 112 -11.90 -14.99 -12.64
C ALA A 112 -10.48 -14.77 -13.20
N VAL A 113 -9.45 -15.34 -12.55
CA VAL A 113 -8.05 -15.27 -13.00
C VAL A 113 -7.83 -16.06 -14.30
N LEU A 114 -8.48 -17.22 -14.44
CA LEU A 114 -8.48 -18.05 -15.65
C LEU A 114 -9.03 -17.25 -16.84
N ILE A 115 -10.22 -16.65 -16.70
CA ILE A 115 -10.84 -15.80 -17.72
C ILE A 115 -9.94 -14.61 -18.05
N ALA A 116 -9.33 -13.97 -17.05
CA ALA A 116 -8.41 -12.86 -17.26
C ALA A 116 -7.15 -13.26 -18.05
N LYS A 117 -6.62 -14.47 -17.83
CA LYS A 117 -5.49 -15.02 -18.61
C LYS A 117 -5.86 -15.24 -20.06
N VAL A 118 -7.03 -15.84 -20.34
CA VAL A 118 -7.54 -16.00 -21.71
C VAL A 118 -7.75 -14.61 -22.35
N ALA A 119 -8.40 -13.68 -21.63
CA ALA A 119 -8.63 -12.32 -22.10
C ALA A 119 -7.33 -11.59 -22.45
N ARG A 120 -6.24 -11.82 -21.71
CA ARG A 120 -4.92 -11.25 -22.04
C ARG A 120 -4.46 -11.64 -23.45
N LEU A 121 -4.74 -12.86 -23.89
CA LEU A 121 -4.29 -13.37 -25.18
C LEU A 121 -5.26 -13.00 -26.31
N ASP A 122 -6.56 -13.08 -26.02
CA ASP A 122 -7.59 -13.08 -27.06
C ASP A 122 -8.39 -11.75 -27.17
N CYS A 123 -8.38 -10.90 -26.14
CA CYS A 123 -9.12 -9.63 -26.14
C CYS A 123 -8.28 -8.51 -26.81
N PRO A 124 -8.87 -7.67 -27.68
CA PRO A 124 -10.30 -7.64 -28.07
C PRO A 124 -10.66 -8.46 -29.32
N TRP A 125 -9.69 -8.84 -30.16
CA TRP A 125 -9.95 -9.30 -31.52
C TRP A 125 -10.61 -10.68 -31.63
N GLN A 126 -10.16 -11.63 -30.81
CA GLN A 126 -10.68 -13.00 -30.85
C GLN A 126 -11.87 -13.16 -29.91
N TRP A 127 -11.97 -12.36 -28.84
CA TRP A 127 -13.04 -12.45 -27.84
C TRP A 127 -13.68 -11.07 -27.52
N PRO A 128 -14.41 -10.47 -28.48
CA PRO A 128 -15.00 -9.14 -28.31
C PRO A 128 -16.20 -9.12 -27.35
N GLU A 129 -16.92 -10.24 -27.23
CA GLU A 129 -18.18 -10.34 -26.46
C GLU A 129 -17.97 -10.37 -24.93
N LEU A 130 -16.74 -10.66 -24.46
CA LEU A 130 -16.45 -10.84 -23.05
C LEU A 130 -16.82 -9.60 -22.20
N ILE A 131 -16.38 -8.41 -22.61
CA ILE A 131 -16.62 -7.17 -21.85
C ILE A 131 -18.11 -6.83 -21.83
N PRO A 132 -18.84 -6.78 -22.97
CA PRO A 132 -20.29 -6.56 -22.96
C PRO A 132 -21.06 -7.52 -22.04
N ILE A 133 -20.76 -8.83 -22.10
CA ILE A 133 -21.46 -9.82 -21.28
C ILE A 133 -21.18 -9.61 -19.79
N LEU A 134 -19.92 -9.33 -19.41
CA LEU A 134 -19.58 -8.99 -18.03
C LEU A 134 -20.35 -7.75 -17.55
N LEU A 135 -20.44 -6.71 -18.37
CA LEU A 135 -21.19 -5.48 -18.03
C LEU A 135 -22.69 -5.75 -17.87
N GLU A 136 -23.28 -6.64 -18.67
CA GLU A 136 -24.68 -7.04 -18.51
C GLU A 136 -24.90 -7.88 -17.25
N CYS A 137 -24.02 -8.85 -16.96
CA CYS A 137 -24.10 -9.67 -15.74
C CYS A 137 -24.01 -8.82 -14.47
N VAL A 138 -23.24 -7.73 -14.49
CA VAL A 138 -23.13 -6.79 -13.36
C VAL A 138 -24.43 -5.99 -13.12
N LYS A 139 -25.25 -5.78 -14.15
CA LYS A 139 -26.55 -5.07 -14.04
C LYS A 139 -27.66 -5.95 -13.45
N VAL A 140 -27.45 -7.27 -13.36
CA VAL A 140 -28.44 -8.20 -12.82
C VAL A 140 -28.62 -7.95 -11.32
N GLN A 141 -29.86 -8.06 -10.82
CA GLN A 141 -30.19 -7.81 -9.41
C GLN A 141 -29.74 -8.92 -8.44
N ASP A 142 -29.24 -10.05 -8.94
CA ASP A 142 -28.69 -11.12 -8.10
C ASP A 142 -27.33 -10.70 -7.54
N SER A 143 -27.24 -10.58 -6.21
CA SER A 143 -26.03 -10.16 -5.51
C SER A 143 -24.85 -11.11 -5.73
N LEU A 144 -25.11 -12.41 -5.88
CA LEU A 144 -24.07 -13.40 -6.13
C LEU A 144 -23.51 -13.25 -7.54
N GLN A 145 -24.38 -13.30 -8.56
CA GLN A 145 -23.97 -13.13 -9.94
C GLN A 145 -23.27 -11.78 -10.16
N GLN A 146 -23.77 -10.71 -9.57
CA GLN A 146 -23.17 -9.38 -9.63
C GLN A 146 -21.76 -9.36 -9.03
N HIS A 147 -21.56 -9.95 -7.84
CA HIS A 147 -20.23 -10.05 -7.23
C HIS A 147 -19.27 -10.88 -8.11
N ARG A 148 -19.71 -12.01 -8.67
CA ARG A 148 -18.85 -12.89 -9.49
C ARG A 148 -18.45 -12.21 -10.81
N ALA A 149 -19.39 -11.51 -11.43
CA ALA A 149 -19.14 -10.72 -12.62
C ALA A 149 -18.17 -9.55 -12.33
N LEU A 150 -18.35 -8.85 -11.21
CA LEU A 150 -17.44 -7.79 -10.75
C LEU A 150 -16.02 -8.29 -10.49
N LEU A 151 -15.87 -9.44 -9.84
CA LEU A 151 -14.57 -10.05 -9.57
C LEU A 151 -13.85 -10.39 -10.89
N THR A 152 -14.57 -11.01 -11.83
CA THR A 152 -14.03 -11.35 -13.16
C THR A 152 -13.65 -10.10 -13.93
N PHE A 153 -14.54 -9.11 -13.95
CA PHE A 153 -14.31 -7.81 -14.58
C PHE A 153 -13.04 -7.14 -14.04
N TYR A 154 -12.88 -7.09 -12.71
CA TYR A 154 -11.66 -6.56 -12.08
C TYR A 154 -10.39 -7.28 -12.57
N HIS A 155 -10.37 -8.62 -12.55
CA HIS A 155 -9.19 -9.39 -12.96
C HIS A 155 -8.87 -9.23 -14.45
N VAL A 156 -9.90 -9.21 -15.32
CA VAL A 156 -9.77 -8.96 -16.76
C VAL A 156 -9.15 -7.58 -16.98
N THR A 157 -9.76 -6.54 -16.41
CA THR A 157 -9.28 -5.15 -16.55
C THR A 157 -7.84 -4.99 -16.05
N LYS A 158 -7.53 -5.51 -14.86
CA LYS A 158 -6.16 -5.49 -14.31
C LYS A 158 -5.16 -6.15 -15.25
N THR A 159 -5.54 -7.27 -15.84
CA THR A 159 -4.64 -8.03 -16.72
C THR A 159 -4.42 -7.30 -18.04
N LEU A 160 -5.46 -6.70 -18.62
CA LEU A 160 -5.36 -5.88 -19.83
C LEU A 160 -4.55 -4.60 -19.59
N ALA A 161 -4.76 -3.91 -18.47
CA ALA A 161 -4.02 -2.71 -18.07
C ALA A 161 -2.51 -2.96 -17.92
N SER A 162 -2.12 -4.16 -17.50
CA SER A 162 -0.70 -4.52 -17.32
C SER A 162 0.08 -4.77 -18.63
N LYS A 163 -0.59 -4.75 -19.80
CA LYS A 163 0.09 -4.87 -21.10
C LYS A 163 0.92 -3.61 -21.38
N ARG A 164 2.20 -3.78 -21.72
CA ARG A 164 3.16 -2.67 -21.88
C ARG A 164 3.39 -2.25 -23.34
N LEU A 165 2.97 -3.06 -24.31
CA LEU A 165 3.13 -2.74 -25.73
C LEU A 165 2.25 -1.55 -26.13
N ALA A 166 2.76 -0.68 -27.01
CA ALA A 166 2.08 0.56 -27.39
C ALA A 166 0.72 0.31 -28.09
N SER A 167 0.65 -0.72 -28.94
CA SER A 167 -0.59 -1.14 -29.60
C SER A 167 -1.65 -1.57 -28.59
N ASP A 168 -1.26 -2.41 -27.62
CA ASP A 168 -2.15 -2.90 -26.58
C ASP A 168 -2.61 -1.78 -25.63
N ARG A 169 -1.73 -0.82 -25.33
CA ARG A 169 -2.08 0.35 -24.51
C ARG A 169 -3.15 1.21 -25.16
N ARG A 170 -3.06 1.44 -26.48
CA ARG A 170 -4.09 2.19 -27.23
C ARG A 170 -5.43 1.44 -27.21
N LEU A 171 -5.41 0.13 -27.49
CA LEU A 171 -6.61 -0.69 -27.43
C LEU A 171 -7.26 -0.69 -26.05
N PHE A 172 -6.46 -0.78 -24.99
CA PHE A 172 -6.97 -0.68 -23.63
C PHE A 172 -7.53 0.71 -23.32
N GLN A 173 -6.94 1.79 -23.83
CA GLN A 173 -7.48 3.15 -23.65
C GLN A 173 -8.87 3.30 -24.29
N ASP A 174 -9.05 2.79 -25.51
CA ASP A 174 -10.33 2.82 -26.19
C ASP A 174 -11.40 2.03 -25.42
N LEU A 175 -11.07 0.80 -25.01
CA LEU A 175 -11.95 -0.04 -24.16
C LEU A 175 -12.26 0.63 -22.82
N ALA A 176 -11.23 1.13 -22.13
CA ALA A 176 -11.37 1.83 -20.84
C ALA A 176 -12.33 3.01 -20.95
N SER A 177 -12.22 3.82 -22.01
CA SER A 177 -13.11 4.96 -22.22
C SER A 177 -14.59 4.56 -22.31
N SER A 178 -14.88 3.41 -22.94
CA SER A 178 -16.25 2.88 -23.05
C SER A 178 -16.80 2.29 -21.75
N MET A 179 -15.93 1.69 -20.92
CA MET A 179 -16.30 1.03 -19.66
C MET A 179 -16.33 2.01 -18.48
N TYR A 180 -15.70 3.17 -18.64
CA TYR A 180 -15.46 4.14 -17.58
C TYR A 180 -16.74 4.66 -16.94
N SER A 181 -17.67 5.21 -17.74
CA SER A 181 -18.93 5.80 -17.23
C SER A 181 -19.76 4.76 -16.47
N PHE A 182 -19.79 3.53 -16.96
CA PHE A 182 -20.46 2.41 -16.32
C PHE A 182 -19.81 2.07 -14.98
N THR A 183 -18.49 1.89 -14.94
CA THR A 183 -17.77 1.52 -13.71
C THR A 183 -17.92 2.59 -12.63
N CYS A 184 -17.91 3.88 -13.02
CA CYS A 184 -18.23 4.98 -12.11
C CYS A 184 -19.67 4.92 -11.61
N SER A 185 -20.66 4.74 -12.49
CA SER A 185 -22.06 4.63 -12.07
C SER A 185 -22.30 3.48 -11.09
N LEU A 186 -21.61 2.36 -11.30
CA LEU A 186 -21.69 1.18 -10.47
C LEU A 186 -21.05 1.41 -9.10
N TRP A 187 -19.87 2.02 -9.09
CA TRP A 187 -19.20 2.43 -7.85
C TRP A 187 -20.11 3.38 -7.05
N ASN A 188 -20.76 4.34 -7.69
CA ASN A 188 -21.72 5.25 -7.05
C ASN A 188 -22.88 4.47 -6.40
N HIS A 189 -23.51 3.59 -7.18
CA HIS A 189 -24.66 2.82 -6.74
C HIS A 189 -24.36 1.91 -5.53
N HIS A 190 -23.24 1.18 -5.58
CA HIS A 190 -22.81 0.33 -4.47
C HIS A 190 -22.42 1.13 -3.24
N THR A 191 -21.83 2.31 -3.44
CA THR A 191 -21.51 3.23 -2.35
C THR A 191 -22.78 3.75 -1.67
N ASP A 192 -23.79 4.16 -2.44
CA ASP A 192 -25.06 4.64 -1.89
C ASP A 192 -25.80 3.53 -1.14
N THR A 193 -25.79 2.31 -1.70
CA THR A 193 -26.39 1.12 -1.08
C THR A 193 -25.68 0.75 0.22
N PHE A 194 -24.35 0.81 0.23
CA PHE A 194 -23.54 0.60 1.42
C PHE A 194 -23.89 1.60 2.52
N LEU A 195 -24.00 2.89 2.20
CA LEU A 195 -24.39 3.91 3.17
C LEU A 195 -25.79 3.65 3.73
N GLN A 196 -26.77 3.32 2.89
CA GLN A 196 -28.12 3.01 3.33
C GLN A 196 -28.15 1.81 4.29
N GLN A 197 -27.38 0.77 4.00
CA GLN A 197 -27.28 -0.43 4.85
C GLN A 197 -26.56 -0.16 6.18
N LEU A 198 -25.54 0.71 6.17
CA LEU A 198 -24.92 1.19 7.41
C LEU A 198 -25.91 1.95 8.28
N TYR A 199 -26.68 2.87 7.71
CA TYR A 199 -27.72 3.60 8.46
C TYR A 199 -28.82 2.68 8.97
N ALA A 200 -29.11 1.59 8.26
CA ALA A 200 -30.07 0.57 8.68
C ALA A 200 -29.52 -0.39 9.76
N GLY A 201 -28.22 -0.38 10.05
CA GLY A 201 -27.59 -1.23 11.06
C GLY A 201 -27.32 -2.68 10.63
N ASP A 202 -27.48 -3.02 9.35
CA ASP A 202 -27.20 -4.37 8.82
C ASP A 202 -25.72 -4.48 8.42
N GLN A 203 -24.90 -4.93 9.37
CA GLN A 203 -23.45 -5.05 9.18
C GLN A 203 -23.07 -6.05 8.08
N GLN A 204 -23.81 -7.15 7.90
CA GLN A 204 -23.44 -8.21 6.97
C GLN A 204 -23.79 -7.84 5.53
N ALA A 205 -24.94 -7.19 5.33
CA ALA A 205 -25.28 -6.61 4.03
C ALA A 205 -24.32 -5.47 3.67
N ALA A 206 -23.99 -4.60 4.63
CA ALA A 206 -23.01 -3.53 4.42
C ALA A 206 -21.64 -4.07 4.00
N LEU A 207 -21.13 -5.12 4.64
CA LEU A 207 -19.86 -5.75 4.25
C LEU A 207 -19.89 -6.31 2.81
N SER A 208 -21.01 -6.89 2.38
CA SER A 208 -21.16 -7.42 1.03
C SER A 208 -21.19 -6.29 -0.03
N SER A 209 -21.93 -5.22 0.24
CA SER A 209 -21.97 -4.03 -0.63
C SER A 209 -20.63 -3.31 -0.70
N LEU A 210 -19.88 -3.35 0.40
CA LEU A 210 -18.53 -2.83 0.47
C LEU A 210 -17.56 -3.62 -0.42
N GLU A 211 -17.61 -4.95 -0.41
CA GLU A 211 -16.77 -5.76 -1.31
C GLU A 211 -17.02 -5.42 -2.78
N CYS A 212 -18.29 -5.26 -3.18
CA CYS A 212 -18.66 -4.79 -4.52
C CYS A 212 -18.13 -3.37 -4.81
N THR A 213 -18.18 -2.47 -3.82
CA THR A 213 -17.62 -1.11 -3.90
C THR A 213 -16.10 -1.17 -4.11
N LEU A 214 -15.40 -2.02 -3.36
CA LEU A 214 -13.95 -2.20 -3.45
C LEU A 214 -13.54 -2.80 -4.81
N LEU A 215 -14.28 -3.78 -5.33
CA LEU A 215 -14.02 -4.36 -6.65
C LEU A 215 -14.24 -3.32 -7.76
N SER A 216 -15.30 -2.52 -7.65
CA SER A 216 -15.58 -1.42 -8.59
C SER A 216 -14.48 -0.35 -8.54
N LEU A 217 -14.02 0.01 -7.34
CA LEU A 217 -12.92 0.96 -7.12
C LEU A 217 -11.58 0.44 -7.66
N LYS A 218 -11.28 -0.85 -7.49
CA LYS A 218 -10.07 -1.45 -8.08
C LYS A 218 -10.14 -1.48 -9.61
N GLY A 219 -11.33 -1.64 -10.17
CA GLY A 219 -11.57 -1.52 -11.60
C GLY A 219 -11.23 -0.11 -12.10
N THR A 220 -11.80 0.93 -11.48
CA THR A 220 -11.55 2.33 -11.87
C THR A 220 -10.09 2.75 -11.69
N HIS A 221 -9.40 2.26 -10.64
CA HIS A 221 -7.98 2.54 -10.38
C HIS A 221 -7.05 2.18 -11.55
N THR A 222 -7.37 1.12 -12.30
CA THR A 222 -6.54 0.69 -13.44
C THR A 222 -6.75 1.52 -14.72
N HIS A 223 -7.73 2.43 -14.73
CA HIS A 223 -8.18 3.18 -15.91
C HIS A 223 -7.72 4.66 -15.94
N THR A 224 -6.73 5.04 -15.13
CA THR A 224 -6.43 6.46 -14.83
C THR A 224 -5.92 7.29 -16.02
N HIS A 225 -6.86 8.00 -16.64
CA HIS A 225 -6.66 9.30 -17.26
C HIS A 225 -7.66 10.29 -16.66
N THR A 226 -7.13 11.37 -16.05
CA THR A 226 -7.66 12.73 -15.78
C THR A 226 -9.15 12.99 -15.50
N HIS A 227 -10.11 12.28 -16.09
CA HIS A 227 -11.54 12.50 -15.96
C HIS A 227 -12.21 11.70 -14.83
N THR A 228 -11.52 10.73 -14.22
CA THR A 228 -12.08 9.84 -13.17
C THR A 228 -12.51 10.54 -11.89
N TYR A 229 -11.82 11.64 -11.56
CA TYR A 229 -11.84 12.16 -10.20
C TYR A 229 -12.43 13.56 -10.07
N SER A 230 -12.73 14.23 -11.19
CA SER A 230 -13.57 15.43 -11.16
C SER A 230 -15.01 15.14 -10.69
N GLN A 231 -15.41 13.86 -10.65
CA GLN A 231 -16.70 13.39 -10.11
C GLN A 231 -16.59 12.72 -8.73
N LEU A 232 -15.40 12.69 -8.09
CA LEU A 232 -15.33 12.47 -6.64
C LEU A 232 -15.95 13.70 -5.97
N ASN A 233 -17.26 13.70 -5.78
CA ASN A 233 -17.94 14.76 -5.02
C ASN A 233 -17.39 14.83 -3.60
N ASN A 234 -17.36 16.04 -3.03
CA ASN A 234 -17.02 16.31 -1.63
C ASN A 234 -17.81 15.42 -0.65
N ASP A 235 -19.07 15.09 -0.98
CA ASP A 235 -19.95 14.21 -0.19
C ASP A 235 -19.41 12.77 -0.02
N ARG A 236 -18.47 12.34 -0.88
CA ARG A 236 -17.91 10.98 -0.83
C ARG A 236 -16.63 10.87 -0.02
N ILE A 237 -15.99 11.99 0.28
CA ILE A 237 -14.97 12.04 1.34
C ILE A 237 -15.65 11.96 2.72
N TYR A 238 -16.90 12.44 2.84
CA TYR A 238 -17.72 12.24 4.05
C TYR A 238 -17.94 10.75 4.37
N ILE A 239 -17.94 9.88 3.35
CA ILE A 239 -18.01 8.43 3.52
C ILE A 239 -16.77 7.88 4.22
N PHE A 240 -15.63 8.54 4.06
CA PHE A 240 -14.39 8.22 4.77
C PHE A 240 -14.53 8.45 6.29
N PHE A 241 -15.23 9.52 6.69
CA PHE A 241 -15.58 9.78 8.08
C PHE A 241 -16.55 8.74 8.65
N ILE A 242 -17.53 8.29 7.85
CA ILE A 242 -18.54 7.29 8.28
C ILE A 242 -17.94 5.87 8.36
N LEU A 243 -17.11 5.50 7.39
CA LEU A 243 -16.44 4.18 7.32
C LEU A 243 -15.51 3.94 8.52
N PHE A 244 -14.78 4.96 8.95
CA PHE A 244 -13.83 4.83 10.06
C PHE A 244 -14.53 4.65 11.43
N ALA A 245 -15.80 5.05 11.55
CA ALA A 245 -16.58 4.82 12.76
C ALA A 245 -16.92 3.32 12.98
N GLY A 246 -16.93 2.51 11.92
CA GLY A 246 -17.17 1.07 11.98
C GLY A 246 -15.86 0.29 12.08
N ARG A 247 -15.39 0.01 13.31
CA ARG A 247 -14.12 -0.67 13.70
C ARG A 247 -13.73 -2.01 13.02
N GLN A 248 -14.38 -2.45 11.93
CA GLN A 248 -14.14 -3.75 11.27
C GLN A 248 -13.68 -3.65 9.80
N LEU A 249 -13.19 -2.48 9.36
CA LEU A 249 -13.04 -2.14 7.93
C LEU A 249 -11.59 -1.85 7.49
N GLU A 250 -10.58 -2.40 8.17
CA GLU A 250 -9.15 -2.08 7.92
C GLU A 250 -8.73 -2.25 6.45
N LYS A 251 -9.04 -3.39 5.83
CA LYS A 251 -8.69 -3.68 4.42
C LYS A 251 -9.29 -2.67 3.45
N THR A 252 -10.50 -2.20 3.77
CA THR A 252 -11.27 -1.24 3.01
C THR A 252 -10.63 0.14 3.11
N ILE A 253 -10.35 0.56 4.35
CA ILE A 253 -9.67 1.81 4.64
C ILE A 253 -8.32 1.86 3.90
N ILE A 254 -7.52 0.80 4.00
CA ILE A 254 -6.21 0.70 3.31
C ILE A 254 -6.37 0.91 1.80
N LEU A 255 -7.37 0.27 1.19
CA LEU A 255 -7.57 0.37 -0.25
C LEU A 255 -8.02 1.78 -0.66
N PHE A 256 -8.95 2.39 0.06
CA PHE A 256 -9.41 3.74 -0.24
C PHE A 256 -8.27 4.75 -0.11
N THR A 257 -7.49 4.71 0.99
CA THR A 257 -6.35 5.61 1.17
C THR A 257 -5.31 5.39 0.08
N LYS A 258 -5.09 4.14 -0.36
CA LYS A 258 -4.23 3.85 -1.51
C LYS A 258 -4.73 4.48 -2.81
N VAL A 259 -6.04 4.42 -3.09
CA VAL A 259 -6.60 5.08 -4.28
C VAL A 259 -6.43 6.59 -4.23
N LEU A 260 -6.56 7.21 -3.05
CA LEU A 260 -6.29 8.64 -2.88
C LEU A 260 -4.82 8.99 -3.12
N LEU A 261 -3.90 8.18 -2.58
CA LEU A 261 -2.45 8.34 -2.80
C LEU A 261 -2.10 8.23 -4.29
N ASP A 262 -2.57 7.17 -4.94
CA ASP A 262 -2.29 6.94 -6.36
C ASP A 262 -2.92 8.07 -7.22
N PHE A 263 -4.13 8.54 -6.87
CA PHE A 263 -4.76 9.67 -7.56
C PHE A 263 -3.92 10.96 -7.43
N LEU A 264 -3.43 11.26 -6.23
CA LEU A 264 -2.56 12.41 -5.99
C LEU A 264 -1.23 12.29 -6.75
N GLU A 265 -0.67 11.09 -6.87
CA GLU A 265 0.58 10.84 -7.60
C GLU A 265 0.45 11.12 -9.10
N TYR A 266 -0.58 10.56 -9.75
CA TYR A 266 -0.75 10.67 -11.20
C TYR A 266 -1.45 11.96 -11.64
N HIS A 267 -2.31 12.54 -10.80
CA HIS A 267 -3.19 13.64 -11.15
C HIS A 267 -3.26 14.70 -10.03
N PRO A 268 -2.20 15.50 -9.85
CA PRO A 268 -2.16 16.49 -8.77
C PRO A 268 -3.14 17.65 -8.97
N TRP A 269 -3.45 18.06 -10.21
CA TRP A 269 -4.36 19.19 -10.46
C TRP A 269 -5.82 18.89 -10.09
N PRO A 270 -6.41 17.77 -10.54
CA PRO A 270 -7.79 17.46 -10.18
C PRO A 270 -7.96 17.11 -8.68
N PHE A 271 -6.87 16.84 -7.96
CA PHE A 271 -6.89 16.57 -6.51
C PHE A 271 -7.13 17.82 -5.65
N ILE A 272 -6.96 19.04 -6.20
CA ILE A 272 -6.97 20.30 -5.43
C ILE A 272 -8.20 20.47 -4.52
N PRO A 273 -9.44 20.20 -4.97
CA PRO A 273 -10.63 20.30 -4.11
C PRO A 273 -10.61 19.34 -2.92
N LEU A 274 -9.90 18.21 -3.03
CA LEU A 274 -9.83 17.17 -2.00
C LEU A 274 -8.72 17.43 -0.98
N ILE A 275 -7.82 18.40 -1.22
CA ILE A 275 -6.65 18.66 -0.36
C ILE A 275 -7.08 18.95 1.08
N GLN A 276 -8.03 19.87 1.28
CA GLN A 276 -8.44 20.29 2.62
C GLN A 276 -8.97 19.11 3.44
N HIS A 277 -9.95 18.40 2.90
CA HIS A 277 -10.58 17.27 3.59
C HIS A 277 -9.59 16.11 3.83
N SER A 278 -8.69 15.87 2.88
CA SER A 278 -7.63 14.85 3.03
C SER A 278 -6.67 15.19 4.18
N LEU A 279 -6.31 16.47 4.32
CA LEU A 279 -5.45 16.94 5.40
C LEU A 279 -6.18 16.93 6.75
N GLU A 280 -7.42 17.41 6.82
CA GLU A 280 -8.25 17.38 8.03
C GLU A 280 -8.45 15.94 8.54
N PHE A 281 -8.74 15.01 7.63
CA PHE A 281 -8.83 13.59 7.95
C PHE A 281 -7.49 13.02 8.44
N ALA A 282 -6.41 13.17 7.66
CA ALA A 282 -5.14 12.56 8.01
C ALA A 282 -4.61 13.10 9.34
N VAL A 283 -4.75 14.40 9.59
CA VAL A 283 -4.26 15.04 10.82
C VAL A 283 -5.14 14.71 12.02
N SER A 284 -6.47 14.70 11.88
CA SER A 284 -7.36 14.35 12.98
C SER A 284 -7.08 12.93 13.51
N TYR A 285 -6.95 11.93 12.64
CA TYR A 285 -6.71 10.56 13.10
C TYR A 285 -5.27 10.28 13.52
N VAL A 286 -4.26 10.90 12.89
CA VAL A 286 -2.85 10.60 13.19
C VAL A 286 -2.31 11.45 14.35
N PHE A 287 -2.74 12.70 14.50
CA PHE A 287 -2.14 13.65 15.44
C PHE A 287 -3.07 14.10 16.58
N THR A 288 -4.32 13.64 16.64
CA THR A 288 -5.23 13.95 17.76
C THR A 288 -5.68 12.70 18.51
N GLU A 289 -6.28 12.90 19.68
CA GLU A 289 -6.77 11.82 20.56
C GLU A 289 -7.87 10.96 19.90
N VAL A 290 -8.54 11.47 18.86
CA VAL A 290 -9.62 10.78 18.15
C VAL A 290 -9.15 9.46 17.52
N GLY A 291 -7.90 9.37 17.11
CA GLY A 291 -7.34 8.15 16.51
C GLY A 291 -6.82 7.13 17.51
N GLU A 292 -6.66 7.47 18.79
CA GLU A 292 -6.02 6.58 19.75
C GLU A 292 -6.84 5.30 19.99
N GLY A 293 -6.23 4.14 19.71
CA GLY A 293 -6.87 2.84 19.81
C GLY A 293 -7.77 2.43 18.63
N VAL A 294 -7.82 3.23 17.56
CA VAL A 294 -8.59 2.91 16.33
C VAL A 294 -7.68 2.84 15.08
N VAL A 295 -6.55 3.53 15.10
CA VAL A 295 -5.56 3.51 14.02
C VAL A 295 -4.61 2.32 14.12
N PHE A 296 -4.19 1.80 12.97
CA PHE A 296 -3.18 0.74 12.84
C PHE A 296 -2.03 1.22 11.95
N GLU A 297 -0.86 0.58 12.06
CA GLU A 297 0.41 1.04 11.48
C GLU A 297 0.30 1.39 9.98
N HIS A 298 -0.21 0.46 9.17
CA HIS A 298 -0.30 0.67 7.72
C HIS A 298 -1.18 1.87 7.34
N PHE A 299 -2.24 2.15 8.11
CA PHE A 299 -3.09 3.32 7.86
C PHE A 299 -2.37 4.61 8.25
N ILE A 300 -1.63 4.62 9.36
CA ILE A 300 -0.80 5.76 9.78
C ILE A 300 0.22 6.10 8.69
N VAL A 301 0.94 5.10 8.18
CA VAL A 301 1.90 5.25 7.07
C VAL A 301 1.23 5.88 5.85
N GLN A 302 0.05 5.40 5.45
CA GLN A 302 -0.65 5.95 4.29
C GLN A 302 -1.11 7.40 4.51
N CYS A 303 -1.60 7.75 5.69
CA CYS A 303 -1.98 9.12 6.05
C CYS A 303 -0.78 10.05 6.07
N MET A 304 0.36 9.62 6.64
CA MET A 304 1.60 10.37 6.63
C MET A 304 2.12 10.59 5.19
N ASN A 305 2.05 9.57 4.34
CA ASN A 305 2.38 9.67 2.92
C ASN A 305 1.48 10.64 2.17
N LEU A 306 0.18 10.69 2.51
CA LEU A 306 -0.77 11.62 1.91
C LEU A 306 -0.39 13.07 2.23
N ILE A 307 -0.12 13.36 3.51
CA ILE A 307 0.34 14.68 3.95
C ILE A 307 1.66 15.04 3.25
N LYS A 308 2.63 14.13 3.24
CA LYS A 308 3.93 14.32 2.58
C LYS A 308 3.77 14.69 1.11
N MET A 309 2.97 13.93 0.37
CA MET A 309 2.77 14.17 -1.07
C MET A 309 2.13 15.54 -1.31
N ILE A 310 1.18 15.98 -0.48
CA ILE A 310 0.57 17.31 -0.58
C ILE A 310 1.57 18.43 -0.24
N VAL A 311 2.38 18.24 0.80
CA VAL A 311 3.38 19.23 1.24
C VAL A 311 4.47 19.41 0.18
N LYS A 312 5.02 18.31 -0.33
CA LYS A 312 6.16 18.32 -1.27
C LYS A 312 5.79 18.66 -2.72
N ASN A 313 4.53 18.51 -3.12
CA ASN A 313 4.13 18.66 -4.53
C ASN A 313 4.54 20.02 -5.13
N ASP A 314 5.34 19.98 -6.19
CA ASP A 314 5.78 21.18 -6.89
C ASP A 314 4.65 21.85 -7.68
N ALA A 315 3.60 21.10 -8.08
CA ALA A 315 2.42 21.68 -8.74
C ALA A 315 1.65 22.66 -7.84
N TYR A 316 1.80 22.53 -6.51
CA TYR A 316 1.12 23.37 -5.51
C TYR A 316 1.98 24.52 -5.00
N LYS A 317 3.19 24.68 -5.53
CA LYS A 317 4.06 25.82 -5.22
C LYS A 317 3.78 26.94 -6.23
N PRO A 318 3.54 28.18 -5.78
CA PRO A 318 3.46 29.31 -6.69
C PRO A 318 4.83 29.51 -7.38
N ALA A 319 4.82 29.89 -8.66
CA ALA A 319 6.04 30.25 -9.35
C ALA A 319 6.71 31.45 -8.68
N THR A 320 8.04 31.51 -8.74
CA THR A 320 8.86 32.62 -8.19
C THR A 320 8.43 33.99 -8.71
N LEU A 321 7.90 34.04 -9.94
CA LEU A 321 7.20 35.20 -10.49
C LEU A 321 5.70 34.93 -10.48
N LYS A 322 4.95 35.64 -9.61
CA LYS A 322 3.48 35.48 -9.43
C LYS A 322 2.68 35.54 -10.74
N VAL A 323 3.18 36.22 -11.76
CA VAL A 323 2.56 36.38 -13.09
C VAL A 323 2.52 35.06 -13.89
N ASN A 324 3.42 34.12 -13.60
CA ASN A 324 3.52 32.83 -14.30
C ASN A 324 2.83 31.68 -13.53
N SER A 325 2.22 31.97 -12.38
CA SER A 325 1.54 30.96 -11.57
C SER A 325 0.18 30.63 -12.17
N LYS A 326 -0.07 29.34 -12.40
CA LYS A 326 -1.40 28.85 -12.79
C LYS A 326 -2.42 29.14 -11.68
N PRO A 327 -3.68 29.47 -12.00
CA PRO A 327 -4.70 29.76 -10.99
C PRO A 327 -4.91 28.57 -10.04
N GLU A 328 -4.82 27.35 -10.55
CA GLU A 328 -4.93 26.11 -9.78
C GLU A 328 -3.80 25.97 -8.74
N SER A 329 -2.56 26.35 -9.09
CA SER A 329 -1.44 26.34 -8.15
C SER A 329 -1.64 27.33 -7.01
N LEU A 330 -2.23 28.49 -7.30
CA LEU A 330 -2.52 29.51 -6.29
C LEU A 330 -3.64 29.06 -5.35
N GLU A 331 -4.66 28.38 -5.86
CA GLU A 331 -5.73 27.78 -5.06
C GLU A 331 -5.19 26.70 -4.12
N ALA A 332 -4.41 25.76 -4.64
CA ALA A 332 -3.78 24.72 -3.84
C ALA A 332 -2.87 25.32 -2.74
N HIS A 333 -2.08 26.33 -3.09
CA HIS A 333 -1.24 27.04 -2.12
C HIS A 333 -2.08 27.73 -1.04
N LYS A 334 -3.18 28.38 -1.41
CA LYS A 334 -4.11 29.04 -0.48
C LYS A 334 -4.67 28.03 0.53
N ILE A 335 -5.14 26.87 0.06
CA ILE A 335 -5.64 25.79 0.93
C ILE A 335 -4.55 25.32 1.89
N LYS A 336 -3.34 25.07 1.39
CA LYS A 336 -2.19 24.68 2.23
C LYS A 336 -1.89 25.72 3.31
N THR A 337 -1.83 27.00 2.95
CA THR A 337 -1.56 28.08 3.92
C THR A 337 -2.68 28.28 4.94
N ALA A 338 -3.94 28.02 4.55
CA ALA A 338 -5.07 28.10 5.45
C ALA A 338 -5.08 26.94 6.46
N PHE A 339 -4.67 25.74 6.03
CA PHE A 339 -4.64 24.56 6.88
C PHE A 339 -3.42 24.49 7.81
N PHE A 340 -2.21 24.71 7.26
CA PHE A 340 -0.95 24.67 8.01
C PHE A 340 -0.72 25.96 8.80
N THR A 341 -1.58 26.20 9.78
CA THR A 341 -1.44 27.29 10.74
C THR A 341 -0.30 27.01 11.72
N HIS A 342 0.14 28.04 12.45
CA HIS A 342 1.16 27.90 13.49
C HIS A 342 0.79 26.84 14.54
N GLN A 343 -0.47 26.81 14.97
CA GLN A 343 -0.97 25.84 15.95
C GLN A 343 -0.97 24.41 15.40
N THR A 344 -1.50 24.20 14.19
CA THR A 344 -1.54 22.89 13.54
C THR A 344 -0.14 22.32 13.36
N LEU A 345 0.80 23.14 12.87
CA LEU A 345 2.20 22.73 12.66
C LEU A 345 2.88 22.38 13.99
N THR A 346 2.63 23.15 15.04
CA THR A 346 3.21 22.90 16.37
C THR A 346 2.72 21.57 16.94
N GLU A 347 1.43 21.27 16.84
CA GLU A 347 0.87 19.99 17.32
C GLU A 347 1.41 18.81 16.51
N ILE A 348 1.43 18.92 15.18
CA ILE A 348 2.02 17.89 14.30
C ILE A 348 3.48 17.64 14.68
N GLY A 349 4.28 18.70 14.80
CA GLY A 349 5.69 18.60 15.17
C GLY A 349 5.90 17.95 16.52
N ARG A 350 5.16 18.38 17.55
CA ARG A 350 5.25 17.81 18.91
C ARG A 350 4.86 16.33 18.91
N ARG A 351 3.75 15.97 18.27
CA ARG A 351 3.25 14.58 18.23
C ARG A 351 4.12 13.64 17.42
N LEU A 352 4.68 14.10 16.29
CA LEU A 352 5.69 13.33 15.54
C LEU A 352 6.83 12.91 16.47
N VAL A 353 7.42 13.88 17.16
CA VAL A 353 8.57 13.64 18.03
C VAL A 353 8.18 12.88 19.31
N SER A 354 7.07 13.23 19.95
CA SER A 354 6.72 12.66 21.25
C SER A 354 6.04 11.30 21.20
N LYS A 355 5.55 10.85 20.02
CA LYS A 355 4.79 9.60 19.88
C LYS A 355 5.38 8.65 18.84
N TYR A 356 5.79 9.17 17.68
CA TYR A 356 6.19 8.33 16.54
C TYR A 356 7.70 8.16 16.38
N PHE A 357 8.50 9.07 16.95
CA PHE A 357 9.96 8.94 17.01
C PHE A 357 10.44 8.10 18.21
N LEU A 358 9.54 7.71 19.11
CA LEU A 358 9.88 6.87 20.25
C LEU A 358 10.21 5.46 19.76
N LEU A 359 11.31 4.91 20.26
CA LEU A 359 11.70 3.51 20.01
C LEU A 359 10.71 2.58 20.71
N THR A 360 10.13 1.65 19.96
CA THR A 360 9.23 0.63 20.51
C THR A 360 10.02 -0.53 21.10
N GLU A 361 9.38 -1.33 21.97
CA GLU A 361 9.99 -2.54 22.53
C GLU A 361 10.35 -3.55 21.43
N GLU A 362 9.51 -3.67 20.40
CA GLU A 362 9.76 -4.55 19.24
C GLU A 362 11.01 -4.12 18.45
N GLU A 363 11.21 -2.82 18.27
CA GLU A 363 12.42 -2.28 17.61
C GLU A 363 13.67 -2.51 18.46
N LEU A 364 13.57 -2.41 19.78
CA LEU A 364 14.67 -2.71 20.70
C LEU A 364 15.01 -4.21 20.68
N THR A 365 14.01 -5.09 20.62
CA THR A 365 14.26 -6.52 20.43
C THR A 365 14.89 -6.83 19.08
N MET A 366 14.48 -6.15 18.01
CA MET A 366 15.08 -6.31 16.68
C MET A 366 16.53 -5.84 16.67
N TRP A 367 16.84 -4.75 17.36
CA TRP A 367 18.22 -4.27 17.53
C TRP A 367 19.11 -5.33 18.20
N GLU A 368 18.59 -6.02 19.22
CA GLU A 368 19.33 -7.03 19.97
C GLU A 368 19.46 -8.37 19.23
N GLU A 369 18.41 -8.82 18.55
CA GLU A 369 18.35 -10.13 17.89
C GLU A 369 18.90 -10.13 16.45
N ASP A 370 18.62 -9.07 15.67
CA ASP A 370 19.03 -8.94 14.26
C ASP A 370 19.47 -7.48 13.93
N PRO A 371 20.67 -7.08 14.39
CA PRO A 371 21.19 -5.73 14.19
C PRO A 371 21.42 -5.35 12.71
N GLU A 372 21.64 -6.33 11.83
CA GLU A 372 21.84 -6.07 10.40
C GLU A 372 20.53 -5.69 9.71
N SER A 373 19.44 -6.41 9.98
CA SER A 373 18.11 -6.08 9.47
C SER A 373 17.67 -4.68 9.93
N PHE A 374 17.87 -4.36 11.21
CA PHE A 374 17.56 -3.04 11.76
C PHE A 374 18.32 -1.91 11.01
N ALA A 375 19.62 -2.09 10.77
CA ALA A 375 20.43 -1.08 10.07
C ALA A 375 20.05 -0.90 8.59
N VAL A 376 19.54 -1.95 7.93
CA VAL A 376 19.06 -1.87 6.54
C VAL A 376 17.74 -1.10 6.45
N GLU A 377 16.81 -1.33 7.38
CA GLU A 377 15.53 -0.60 7.41
C GLU A 377 15.71 0.91 7.60
N GLU A 378 16.68 1.32 8.44
CA GLU A 378 16.98 2.73 8.69
C GLU A 378 17.63 3.44 7.47
N THR A 379 18.21 2.70 6.52
CA THR A 379 19.06 3.28 5.47
C THR A 379 18.57 3.09 4.03
N GLY A 380 17.42 2.44 3.80
CA GLY A 380 17.03 1.95 2.47
C GLY A 380 15.93 2.73 1.72
N GLY A 381 16.31 3.55 0.73
CA GLY A 381 15.50 3.85 -0.47
C GLY A 381 14.03 4.25 -0.26
N ASP A 382 13.10 3.44 -0.78
CA ASP A 382 11.65 3.68 -0.78
C ASP A 382 10.92 3.09 0.45
N SER A 383 11.65 2.71 1.52
CA SER A 383 11.07 2.11 2.74
C SER A 383 10.05 3.01 3.44
N TRP A 384 10.19 4.33 3.32
CA TRP A 384 9.24 5.34 3.82
C TRP A 384 7.81 5.16 3.32
N LYS A 385 7.60 4.43 2.22
CA LYS A 385 6.26 4.12 1.69
C LYS A 385 5.52 3.06 2.49
N TYR A 386 6.25 2.24 3.25
CA TYR A 386 5.72 1.01 3.85
C TYR A 386 5.94 0.92 5.36
N SER A 387 7.06 1.44 5.87
CA SER A 387 7.43 1.32 7.28
C SER A 387 7.17 2.63 8.04
N LEU A 388 6.60 2.53 9.25
CA LEU A 388 6.21 3.70 10.06
C LEU A 388 7.37 4.64 10.37
N ARG A 389 8.50 4.10 10.82
CA ARG A 389 9.64 4.91 11.25
C ARG A 389 10.27 5.72 10.11
N PRO A 390 10.71 5.12 8.99
CA PRO A 390 11.18 5.88 7.84
C PRO A 390 10.15 6.86 7.29
N CYS A 391 8.85 6.51 7.33
CA CYS A 391 7.76 7.41 6.92
C CYS A 391 7.70 8.66 7.80
N THR A 392 7.79 8.47 9.11
CA THR A 392 7.74 9.55 10.12
C THR A 392 8.93 10.49 9.98
N GLU A 393 10.14 9.96 9.82
CA GLU A 393 11.36 10.75 9.64
C GLU A 393 11.30 11.60 8.36
N VAL A 394 10.89 11.00 7.24
CA VAL A 394 10.79 11.70 5.95
C VAL A 394 9.68 12.75 5.97
N LEU A 395 8.52 12.45 6.58
CA LEU A 395 7.44 13.42 6.74
C LEU A 395 7.90 14.61 7.59
N PHE A 396 8.56 14.34 8.73
CA PHE A 396 9.10 15.37 9.60
C PHE A 396 10.06 16.28 8.84
N LEU A 397 11.01 15.70 8.10
CA LEU A 397 11.94 16.45 7.25
C LEU A 397 11.23 17.31 6.19
N ASP A 398 10.29 16.74 5.44
CA ASP A 398 9.58 17.45 4.38
C ASP A 398 8.71 18.60 4.95
N ILE A 399 8.11 18.45 6.14
CA ILE A 399 7.37 19.54 6.81
C ILE A 399 8.35 20.59 7.34
N PHE A 400 9.44 20.16 8.02
CA PHE A 400 10.44 21.07 8.57
C PHE A 400 11.02 21.96 7.46
N HIS A 401 11.35 21.38 6.30
CA HIS A 401 11.84 22.12 5.12
C HIS A 401 10.95 23.26 4.65
N ASN A 402 9.63 23.05 4.68
CA ASN A 402 8.68 24.05 4.20
C ASN A 402 8.28 25.05 5.31
N TYR A 403 8.44 24.70 6.59
CA TYR A 403 7.89 25.45 7.72
C TYR A 403 8.88 25.64 8.89
N SER A 404 10.18 25.65 8.59
CA SER A 404 11.27 25.68 9.58
C SER A 404 11.19 26.85 10.56
N GLN A 405 10.73 28.02 10.13
CA GLN A 405 10.54 29.19 10.98
C GLN A 405 9.57 28.94 12.14
N THR A 406 8.53 28.12 11.91
CA THR A 406 7.53 27.77 12.92
C THR A 406 8.01 26.61 13.80
N LEU A 407 8.66 25.61 13.23
CA LEU A 407 9.01 24.37 13.94
C LEU A 407 10.33 24.45 14.72
N THR A 408 11.25 25.31 14.32
CA THR A 408 12.51 25.54 15.05
C THR A 408 12.29 25.90 16.53
N PRO A 409 11.48 26.91 16.90
CA PRO A 409 11.27 27.24 18.31
C PRO A 409 10.63 26.10 19.10
N VAL A 410 9.74 25.32 18.46
CA VAL A 410 9.08 24.15 19.09
C VAL A 410 10.10 23.07 19.45
N LEU A 411 11.03 22.75 18.54
CA LEU A 411 12.09 21.78 18.83
C LEU A 411 13.02 22.26 19.96
N LEU A 412 13.37 23.55 19.96
CA LEU A 412 14.21 24.11 21.02
C LEU A 412 13.54 24.05 22.39
N GLU A 413 12.24 24.35 22.45
CA GLU A 413 11.43 24.19 23.66
C GLU A 413 11.43 22.73 24.14
N MET A 414 11.25 21.76 23.24
CA MET A 414 11.29 20.34 23.58
C MET A 414 12.66 19.91 24.13
N VAL A 415 13.75 20.43 23.58
CA VAL A 415 15.11 20.17 24.07
C VAL A 415 15.29 20.77 25.46
N GLN A 416 14.88 22.03 25.67
CA GLN A 416 14.99 22.72 26.96
C GLN A 416 14.19 22.01 28.06
N ASN A 417 12.98 21.51 27.74
CA ASN A 417 12.14 20.78 28.68
C ASN A 417 12.77 19.45 29.15
N LEU A 418 13.69 18.88 28.37
CA LEU A 418 14.42 17.66 28.73
C LEU A 418 15.74 17.93 29.46
N GLN A 419 16.22 19.19 29.46
CA GLN A 419 17.43 19.59 30.18
C GLN A 419 17.10 19.83 31.66
N GLY A 420 17.09 18.75 32.44
CA GLY A 420 16.91 18.79 33.90
C GLY A 420 17.64 17.65 34.62
N PRO A 421 18.00 17.81 35.89
CA PRO A 421 18.66 16.76 36.67
C PRO A 421 17.72 15.55 36.79
N SER A 422 18.13 14.42 36.23
CA SER A 422 17.38 13.16 36.27
C SER A 422 18.11 12.18 37.19
N ASN A 423 17.40 11.64 38.18
CA ASN A 423 17.93 10.66 39.10
C ASN A 423 17.83 9.26 38.46
N VAL A 424 18.91 8.47 38.51
CA VAL A 424 19.01 7.15 37.83
C VAL A 424 18.05 6.12 38.44
N GLU A 425 17.60 6.34 39.68
CA GLU A 425 16.69 5.46 40.41
C GLU A 425 15.20 5.74 40.16
N ASP A 426 14.86 6.74 39.35
CA ASP A 426 13.47 7.09 39.01
C ASP A 426 12.87 6.03 38.05
N PRO A 427 11.71 5.42 38.34
CA PRO A 427 11.03 4.50 37.41
C PRO A 427 10.74 5.13 36.03
N VAL A 428 10.66 6.48 35.96
CA VAL A 428 10.42 7.23 34.73
C VAL A 428 11.71 7.48 33.92
N PHE A 429 12.88 7.08 34.45
CA PHE A 429 14.18 7.29 33.84
C PHE A 429 14.29 6.69 32.44
N PHE A 430 13.82 5.45 32.25
CA PHE A 430 13.85 4.79 30.94
C PHE A 430 12.99 5.52 29.91
N PHE A 431 11.79 5.97 30.31
CA PHE A 431 10.92 6.76 29.45
C PHE A 431 11.53 8.13 29.09
N LYS A 432 12.18 8.81 30.05
CA LYS A 432 12.92 10.06 29.79
C LYS A 432 14.05 9.85 28.78
N ILE A 433 14.75 8.72 28.85
CA ILE A 433 15.80 8.35 27.91
C ILE A 433 15.24 8.17 26.50
N ILE A 434 14.11 7.47 26.33
CA ILE A 434 13.48 7.30 25.00
C ILE A 434 13.02 8.65 24.43
N CYS A 435 12.42 9.51 25.26
CA CYS A 435 12.05 10.88 24.85
C CYS A 435 13.28 11.69 24.43
N PHE A 436 14.42 11.53 25.12
CA PHE A 436 15.67 12.16 24.75
C PHE A 436 16.13 11.70 23.36
N PHE A 437 16.05 10.41 23.04
CA PHE A 437 16.38 9.91 21.71
C PHE A 437 15.50 10.52 20.63
N ALA A 438 14.19 10.52 20.85
CA ALA A 438 13.25 11.02 19.87
C ALA A 438 13.51 12.49 19.53
N VAL A 439 13.72 13.34 20.54
CA VAL A 439 14.01 14.77 20.35
C VAL A 439 15.35 14.98 19.65
N TYR A 440 16.40 14.25 20.03
CA TYR A 440 17.72 14.41 19.41
C TYR A 440 17.79 13.82 18.00
N ASN A 441 17.01 12.77 17.69
CA ASN A 441 16.84 12.30 16.31
C ASN A 441 16.19 13.39 15.45
N ALA A 442 15.10 13.99 15.93
CA ALA A 442 14.44 15.09 15.23
C ALA A 442 15.39 16.28 14.98
N VAL A 443 16.20 16.66 15.97
CA VAL A 443 17.24 17.70 15.83
C VAL A 443 18.32 17.29 14.82
N GLY A 444 18.75 16.02 14.82
CA GLY A 444 19.74 15.49 13.88
C GLY A 444 19.24 15.51 12.43
N LEU A 445 17.96 15.18 12.20
CA LEU A 445 17.31 15.27 10.89
C LEU A 445 17.18 16.73 10.42
N ALA A 446 16.74 17.63 11.31
CA ALA A 446 16.56 19.06 11.02
C ALA A 446 17.87 19.86 10.98
N ALA A 447 19.03 19.22 11.18
CA ALA A 447 20.31 19.89 11.38
C ALA A 447 20.65 20.89 10.26
N TYR A 448 20.43 20.54 8.98
CA TYR A 448 20.75 21.42 7.85
C TYR A 448 20.01 22.77 7.90
N GLU A 449 18.76 22.76 8.35
CA GLU A 449 17.92 23.96 8.39
C GLU A 449 18.08 24.74 9.66
N LEU A 450 18.30 24.05 10.78
CA LEU A 450 18.70 24.69 12.04
C LEU A 450 20.02 25.46 11.87
N LEU A 451 20.93 25.01 11.00
CA LEU A 451 22.15 25.73 10.67
C LEU A 451 21.93 27.07 9.96
N MET A 452 20.76 27.31 9.35
CA MET A 452 20.42 28.63 8.79
C MET A 452 19.98 29.63 9.88
N PHE A 453 19.69 29.14 11.09
CA PHE A 453 19.37 29.97 12.24
C PHE A 453 20.62 30.03 13.13
N ASP A 454 21.39 31.13 13.04
CA ASP A 454 22.64 31.39 13.77
C ASP A 454 22.55 31.32 15.32
N ASN A 455 21.39 30.95 15.89
CA ASN A 455 21.05 31.10 17.30
C ASN A 455 21.09 29.80 18.12
N VAL A 456 21.51 28.67 17.55
CA VAL A 456 21.43 27.38 18.28
C VAL A 456 22.81 26.83 18.65
N ASP A 457 23.35 27.32 19.77
CA ASP A 457 24.44 26.66 20.49
C ASP A 457 23.86 25.56 21.38
N PHE A 458 23.78 24.33 20.87
CA PHE A 458 23.59 23.16 21.72
C PHE A 458 24.87 22.98 22.55
N GLN A 459 24.87 23.51 23.78
CA GLN A 459 25.87 23.15 24.78
C GLN A 459 25.84 21.63 24.99
N GLU A 460 27.00 21.04 25.28
CA GLU A 460 27.09 19.63 25.65
C GLU A 460 26.12 19.35 26.79
N PRO A 461 25.17 18.40 26.67
CA PRO A 461 24.36 17.99 27.80
C PRO A 461 25.26 17.19 28.75
N THR A 462 25.97 17.88 29.63
CA THR A 462 26.52 17.31 30.88
C THR A 462 25.34 17.04 31.80
N PRO A 463 24.95 15.78 32.05
CA PRO A 463 25.69 14.90 32.97
C PRO A 463 25.69 13.39 32.60
N TRP A 464 25.72 13.01 31.31
CA TRP A 464 25.60 11.59 30.92
C TRP A 464 26.91 10.87 30.58
N GLY A 465 28.06 11.53 30.78
CA GLY A 465 29.38 10.98 30.48
C GLY A 465 29.83 9.77 31.32
N ALA A 466 28.97 9.19 32.16
CA ALA A 466 29.37 8.21 33.18
C ALA A 466 28.67 6.83 33.13
N THR A 467 27.63 6.60 32.32
CA THR A 467 26.88 5.32 32.37
C THR A 467 26.86 4.60 31.03
N ARG A 468 27.90 3.81 30.75
CA ARG A 468 28.09 2.96 29.55
C ARG A 468 27.15 1.73 29.47
N GLN A 469 25.98 1.74 30.10
CA GLN A 469 25.26 0.48 30.43
C GLN A 469 23.89 0.28 29.76
N CYS A 470 23.41 1.18 28.91
CA CYS A 470 22.10 1.00 28.25
C CYS A 470 22.24 1.01 26.72
N PRO A 471 21.65 0.04 25.98
CA PRO A 471 21.63 0.00 24.51
C PRO A 471 21.14 1.31 23.87
N GLY A 472 20.18 1.98 24.51
CA GLY A 472 19.74 3.32 24.12
C GLY A 472 20.88 4.34 24.05
N MET A 473 21.85 4.32 24.97
CA MET A 473 22.93 5.31 24.96
C MET A 473 23.88 5.17 23.75
N LEU A 474 23.90 4.03 23.06
CA LEU A 474 24.66 3.85 21.83
C LEU A 474 23.94 4.50 20.63
N ILE A 475 22.61 4.42 20.60
CA ILE A 475 21.73 5.19 19.70
C ILE A 475 21.91 6.69 19.95
N TRP A 476 22.11 7.11 21.21
CA TRP A 476 22.47 8.49 21.56
C TRP A 476 23.68 8.99 20.79
N HIS A 477 24.76 8.21 20.79
CA HIS A 477 26.00 8.58 20.14
C HIS A 477 25.78 8.64 18.62
N ILE A 478 25.06 7.68 18.05
CA ILE A 478 24.71 7.69 16.63
C ILE A 478 23.94 8.97 16.24
N LEU A 479 22.90 9.35 16.98
CA LEU A 479 22.06 10.53 16.71
C LEU A 479 22.77 11.85 17.01
N PHE A 480 23.50 11.93 18.12
CA PHE A 480 24.34 13.08 18.49
C PHE A 480 25.45 13.33 17.46
N PHE A 481 26.02 12.27 16.90
CA PHE A 481 27.00 12.38 15.82
C PHE A 481 26.35 12.68 14.46
N ARG A 482 25.12 12.23 14.17
CA ARG A 482 24.33 12.64 12.99
C ARG A 482 24.15 14.17 12.95
N TYR A 483 23.80 14.76 14.10
CA TYR A 483 23.74 16.21 14.29
C TYR A 483 25.11 16.90 14.12
N LYS A 484 26.19 16.34 14.68
CA LYS A 484 27.54 16.92 14.59
C LYS A 484 28.25 16.74 13.24
N LEU A 485 27.95 15.69 12.46
CA LEU A 485 28.58 15.39 11.16
C LEU A 485 28.02 16.21 10.00
N ILE A 486 26.73 16.55 10.02
CA ILE A 486 26.10 17.43 9.00
C ILE A 486 26.63 18.88 9.12
N ARG A 487 27.23 19.24 10.26
CA ARG A 487 27.90 20.51 10.47
C ARG A 487 29.19 20.57 9.63
N ARG A 488 29.05 20.92 8.35
CA ARG A 488 30.15 21.36 7.46
C ARG A 488 30.97 22.55 8.03
N GLN A 489 30.53 23.16 9.13
CA GLN A 489 31.26 24.14 9.92
C GLN A 489 31.67 23.64 11.31
N PHE A 490 32.16 22.41 11.44
CA PHE A 490 32.93 22.06 12.63
C PHE A 490 34.18 22.94 12.68
N LYS A 491 34.40 23.65 13.79
CA LYS A 491 35.68 24.33 14.04
C LYS A 491 36.79 23.31 13.77
N PRO A 492 37.78 23.60 12.90
CA PRO A 492 38.80 22.63 12.49
C PRO A 492 39.48 21.95 13.68
N GLU A 493 39.59 22.68 14.79
CA GLU A 493 40.20 22.29 16.07
C GLU A 493 39.50 21.12 16.77
N LEU A 494 38.19 20.94 16.59
CA LEU A 494 37.42 19.89 17.28
C LEU A 494 37.28 18.60 16.44
N ARG A 495 37.64 18.64 15.14
CA ARG A 495 37.56 17.47 14.25
C ARG A 495 38.43 16.30 14.72
N PRO A 496 39.67 16.49 15.22
CA PRO A 496 40.48 15.38 15.75
C PRO A 496 39.83 14.69 16.95
N LEU A 497 39.13 15.44 17.81
CA LEU A 497 38.40 14.87 18.94
C LEU A 497 37.21 14.02 18.44
N LEU A 498 36.49 14.52 17.42
CA LEU A 498 35.39 13.80 16.77
C LEU A 498 35.86 12.47 16.17
N TYR A 499 36.94 12.48 15.39
CA TYR A 499 37.49 11.25 14.79
C TYR A 499 37.98 10.25 15.84
N LYS A 500 38.56 10.72 16.96
CA LYS A 500 38.93 9.83 18.08
C LYS A 500 37.73 9.11 18.68
N VAL A 501 36.62 9.82 18.88
CA VAL A 501 35.40 9.21 19.41
C VAL A 501 34.77 8.25 18.40
N ILE A 502 34.69 8.62 17.12
CA ILE A 502 34.19 7.74 16.05
C ILE A 502 35.01 6.44 15.97
N LEU A 503 36.34 6.55 16.01
CA LEU A 503 37.22 5.37 16.01
C LEU A 503 37.01 4.48 17.24
N SER A 504 36.75 5.06 18.41
CA SER A 504 36.43 4.28 19.61
C SER A 504 35.08 3.57 19.51
N LEU A 505 34.09 4.18 18.85
CA LEU A 505 32.75 3.61 18.65
C LEU A 505 32.72 2.57 17.52
N MET A 506 33.61 2.67 16.54
CA MET A 506 33.78 1.62 15.51
C MET A 506 34.32 0.31 16.09
N GLN A 507 35.03 0.38 17.22
CA GLN A 507 35.59 -0.75 17.94
C GLN A 507 34.61 -1.31 19.00
N ASP A 508 33.40 -0.77 19.07
CA ASP A 508 32.36 -1.22 20.01
C ASP A 508 31.84 -2.63 19.62
N PRO A 509 31.52 -3.50 20.60
CA PRO A 509 30.92 -4.82 20.33
C PRO A 509 29.52 -4.76 19.69
N ASP A 510 28.81 -3.63 19.78
CA ASP A 510 27.50 -3.47 19.13
C ASP A 510 27.64 -3.31 17.61
N LEU A 511 27.06 -4.25 16.87
CA LEU A 511 27.16 -4.31 15.42
C LEU A 511 26.43 -3.15 14.72
N VAL A 512 25.30 -2.69 15.26
CA VAL A 512 24.52 -1.59 14.67
C VAL A 512 25.34 -0.30 14.71
N VAL A 513 26.00 -0.05 15.84
CA VAL A 513 26.87 1.11 16.05
C VAL A 513 28.03 1.10 15.07
N SER A 514 28.74 -0.03 14.98
CA SER A 514 29.88 -0.16 14.07
C SER A 514 29.46 0.00 12.60
N MET A 515 28.37 -0.65 12.17
CA MET A 515 27.85 -0.56 10.80
C MET A 515 27.42 0.88 10.44
N TRP A 516 26.74 1.57 11.35
CA TRP A 516 26.27 2.93 11.12
C TRP A 516 27.43 3.91 10.90
N PHE A 517 28.46 3.88 11.76
CA PHE A 517 29.63 4.75 11.60
C PHE A 517 30.49 4.39 10.39
N GLN A 518 30.65 3.10 10.07
CA GLN A 518 31.39 2.67 8.87
C GLN A 518 30.80 3.23 7.57
N LYS A 519 29.47 3.30 7.46
CA LYS A 519 28.78 3.79 6.27
C LYS A 519 28.90 5.31 6.12
N ARG A 520 28.77 6.07 7.22
CA ARG A 520 28.82 7.55 7.20
C ARG A 520 30.22 8.16 7.04
N ILE A 521 31.29 7.43 7.35
CA ILE A 521 32.66 7.88 7.04
C ILE A 521 32.94 7.82 5.53
N ARG A 522 32.21 6.97 4.78
CA ARG A 522 32.39 6.82 3.32
C ARG A 522 31.69 7.91 2.50
N GLU A 523 30.68 8.56 3.06
CA GLU A 523 29.94 9.69 2.47
C GLU A 523 30.63 11.02 2.81
#